data_AF-A0AAD6B4S1-F1
#
_entry.id   AF-A0AAD6B4S1-F1
#
_cell.length_a   1.000
_cell.length_b   1.000
_cell.length_c   1.000
_cell.angle_alpha   90.00
_cell.angle_beta   90.00
_cell.angle_gamma   90.00
#
_symmetry.space_group_name_H-M   'P 1'
#
loop_
_entity.id
_entity.type
_entity.pdbx_description
1 polymer ?
#
loop_
_entity_poly.entity_id
_entity_poly.type
_entity_poly.pdbx_seq_one_letter_code
_entity_poly.pdbx_strand_id
1 'polypeptide(L)'
;MGNIQHPVAEPDNVEELYLPHLDWEDSGLPDDPHHGVTVPETGHLLSHQQEAALGTAISPLAQSQSHGSDIYLATVQYVQHLLGLQ
;
A
#
# COMPACT_ATOMS: atom_id res chain seq x y z
N MET A 1 -5.83 -25.70 8.64
CA MET A 1 -4.88 -26.38 7.74
C MET A 1 -4.27 -25.31 6.86
N GLY A 2 -3.03 -24.91 7.16
CA GLY A 2 -2.37 -23.79 6.48
C GLY A 2 -0.87 -23.84 6.77
N ASN A 3 -0.10 -23.52 5.74
CA ASN A 3 1.37 -23.47 5.70
C ASN A 3 2.08 -24.82 5.60
N ILE A 4 1.95 -25.43 4.43
CA ILE A 4 3.08 -26.18 3.85
C ILE A 4 4.13 -25.14 3.48
N GLN A 5 5.10 -24.92 4.36
CA GLN A 5 6.32 -24.20 4.01
C GLN A 5 7.12 -25.14 3.11
N HIS A 6 7.27 -24.81 1.83
CA HIS A 6 8.28 -25.46 0.99
C HIS A 6 9.64 -24.89 1.42
N PRO A 7 10.53 -25.68 2.03
CA PRO A 7 11.88 -25.23 2.28
C PRO A 7 12.54 -24.98 0.93
N VAL A 8 12.94 -23.73 0.68
CA VAL A 8 13.77 -23.38 -0.47
C VAL A 8 15.18 -23.85 -0.13
N ALA A 9 15.75 -24.75 -0.93
CA ALA A 9 17.12 -25.18 -0.77
C ALA A 9 18.04 -23.95 -0.92
N GLU A 10 18.85 -23.69 0.10
CA GLU A 10 19.88 -22.66 0.02
C GLU A 10 20.87 -23.04 -1.09
N PRO A 11 21.22 -22.13 -2.00
CA PRO A 11 22.14 -22.45 -3.09
C PRO A 11 23.52 -22.83 -2.54
N ASP A 12 24.07 -23.97 -2.98
CA ASP A 12 25.38 -24.51 -2.56
C ASP A 12 26.57 -23.57 -2.84
N ASN A 13 26.40 -22.57 -3.71
CA ASN A 13 27.39 -21.54 -3.99
C ASN A 13 27.01 -20.23 -3.30
N VAL A 14 27.26 -20.17 -1.99
CA VAL A 14 27.47 -18.91 -1.26
C VAL A 14 28.94 -18.53 -1.31
N GLU A 15 29.60 -18.62 -2.48
CA GLU A 15 30.78 -17.78 -2.72
C GLU A 15 30.29 -16.37 -2.44
N GLU A 16 30.71 -15.85 -1.28
CA GLU A 16 30.12 -14.73 -0.58
C GLU A 16 29.64 -13.71 -1.61
N LEU A 17 28.32 -13.48 -1.63
CA LEU A 17 27.78 -12.29 -2.29
C LEU A 17 28.39 -11.11 -1.52
N TYR A 18 29.63 -10.76 -1.88
CA TYR A 18 30.36 -9.60 -1.44
C TYR A 18 29.63 -8.44 -2.08
N LEU A 19 28.48 -8.10 -1.50
CA LEU A 19 27.97 -6.75 -1.60
C LEU A 19 29.03 -5.92 -0.87
N PRO A 20 29.83 -5.10 -1.57
CA PRO A 20 30.71 -4.18 -0.89
C PRO A 20 29.86 -3.39 0.10
N HIS A 21 30.42 -3.12 1.29
CA HIS A 21 29.75 -2.28 2.28
C HIS A 21 29.49 -0.91 1.64
N LEU A 22 28.28 -0.73 1.14
CA LEU A 22 27.83 0.52 0.55
C LEU A 22 27.35 1.37 1.72
N ASP A 23 28.12 2.39 2.03
CA ASP A 23 27.64 3.44 2.91
C ASP A 23 26.61 4.25 2.12
N TRP A 24 25.33 3.96 2.35
CA TRP A 24 24.22 4.64 1.68
C TRP A 24 24.18 6.13 2.01
N GLU A 25 24.85 6.55 3.09
CA GLU A 25 24.97 7.95 3.51
C GLU A 25 26.16 8.65 2.82
N ASP A 26 27.17 7.90 2.36
CA ASP A 26 28.32 8.37 1.57
C ASP A 26 28.29 7.82 0.13
N SER A 27 27.22 8.14 -0.60
CA SER A 27 27.09 7.76 -2.02
C SER A 27 28.06 8.50 -2.96
N GLY A 28 28.82 9.48 -2.44
CA GLY A 28 29.68 10.37 -3.23
C GLY A 28 28.91 11.28 -4.20
N LEU A 29 27.57 11.26 -4.15
CA LEU A 29 26.73 12.16 -4.93
C LEU A 29 26.77 13.56 -4.30
N PRO A 30 26.83 14.62 -5.12
CA PRO A 30 26.71 15.97 -4.60
C PRO A 30 25.36 16.13 -3.89
N ASP A 31 25.37 16.83 -2.75
CA ASP A 31 24.15 17.23 -2.05
C ASP A 31 23.27 18.04 -3.01
N ASP A 32 22.13 17.47 -3.41
CA ASP A 32 21.18 18.14 -4.28
C ASP A 32 20.30 19.04 -3.40
N PRO A 33 20.39 20.38 -3.52
CA PRO A 33 19.54 21.30 -2.76
C PRO A 33 18.06 21.19 -3.16
N HIS A 34 17.76 20.47 -4.24
CA HIS A 34 16.42 20.12 -4.67
C HIS A 34 16.06 18.66 -4.35
N HIS A 35 16.79 17.99 -3.44
CA HIS A 35 16.34 16.73 -2.90
C HIS A 35 14.96 16.96 -2.26
N GLY A 36 13.93 16.37 -2.85
CA GLY A 36 12.58 16.63 -2.40
C GLY A 36 11.57 16.16 -3.42
N VAL A 37 10.61 15.37 -2.96
CA VAL A 37 9.40 15.14 -3.73
C VAL A 37 8.46 16.28 -3.39
N THR A 38 8.06 17.07 -4.39
CA THR A 38 6.95 18.01 -4.21
C THR A 38 5.69 17.19 -4.05
N VAL A 39 5.21 17.07 -2.80
CA VAL A 39 3.91 16.49 -2.53
C VAL A 39 2.86 17.54 -2.94
N PRO A 40 2.03 17.29 -3.96
CA PRO A 40 0.98 18.23 -4.29
C PRO A 40 0.04 18.36 -3.11
N GLU A 41 -0.35 19.60 -2.79
CA GLU A 41 -1.41 19.86 -1.82
C GLU A 41 -2.73 19.38 -2.42
N THR A 42 -3.04 18.11 -2.23
CA THR A 42 -4.40 17.60 -2.45
C THR A 42 -5.23 18.09 -1.28
N GLY A 43 -6.11 19.07 -1.51
CA GLY A 43 -7.16 19.39 -0.55
C GLY A 43 -7.89 18.11 -0.14
N HIS A 44 -8.37 18.03 1.11
CA HIS A 44 -9.13 16.88 1.57
C HIS A 44 -10.32 16.64 0.63
N LEU A 45 -10.21 15.62 -0.22
CA LEU A 45 -11.23 15.25 -1.22
C LEU A 45 -12.54 14.85 -0.57
N LEU A 46 -12.48 14.40 0.69
CA LEU A 46 -13.59 13.94 1.49
C LEU A 46 -13.72 14.81 2.74
N SER A 47 -14.95 15.18 3.08
CA SER A 47 -15.26 15.68 4.42
C SER A 47 -15.04 14.58 5.47
N HIS A 48 -14.84 14.95 6.74
CA HIS A 48 -14.73 13.99 7.84
C HIS A 48 -15.88 12.98 7.92
N GLN A 49 -17.10 13.41 7.57
CA GLN A 49 -18.25 12.51 7.52
C GLN A 49 -18.11 11.47 6.40
N GLN A 50 -17.61 11.88 5.23
CA GLN A 50 -17.38 10.98 4.10
C GLN A 50 -16.21 10.02 4.36
N GLU A 51 -15.15 10.49 5.03
CA GLU A 51 -14.04 9.62 5.46
C GLU A 51 -14.50 8.56 6.47
N ALA A 52 -15.29 8.95 7.46
CA ALA A 52 -15.84 8.01 8.46
C ALA A 52 -16.80 6.99 7.81
N ALA A 53 -17.63 7.43 6.87
CA ALA A 53 -18.52 6.55 6.11
C ALA A 53 -17.72 5.56 5.24
N LEU A 54 -16.69 6.03 4.54
CA LEU A 54 -15.81 5.18 3.73
C LEU A 54 -15.09 4.14 4.61
N GLY A 55 -14.52 4.57 5.73
CA GLY A 55 -13.82 3.69 6.67
C GLY A 55 -14.74 2.59 7.23
N THR A 56 -16.01 2.90 7.45
CA THR A 56 -17.02 1.91 7.84
C THR A 56 -17.32 0.93 6.71
N ALA A 57 -17.43 1.44 5.47
CA ALA A 57 -17.76 0.64 4.29
C ALA A 57 -16.62 -0.32 3.87
N ILE A 58 -15.36 0.05 4.08
CA ILE A 58 -14.20 -0.78 3.67
C ILE A 58 -13.64 -1.65 4.78
N SER A 59 -14.33 -1.75 5.92
CA SER A 59 -13.83 -2.46 7.10
C SER A 59 -13.56 -3.93 6.78
N PRO A 60 -12.30 -4.41 6.83
CA PRO A 60 -11.97 -5.81 6.53
C PRO A 60 -12.54 -6.78 7.57
N LEU A 61 -12.88 -6.26 8.75
CA LEU A 61 -13.46 -7.01 9.86
C LEU A 61 -14.98 -7.01 9.82
N ALA A 62 -15.61 -6.29 8.87
CA ALA A 62 -17.05 -6.31 8.72
C ALA A 62 -17.52 -7.71 8.33
N GLN A 63 -18.67 -8.09 8.89
CA GLN A 63 -19.31 -9.35 8.53
C GLN A 63 -19.80 -9.26 7.08
N SER A 64 -19.20 -10.07 6.21
CA SER A 64 -19.64 -10.18 4.82
C SER A 64 -20.53 -11.40 4.63
N GLN A 65 -21.52 -11.28 3.76
CA GLN A 65 -22.37 -12.40 3.33
C GLN A 65 -21.91 -12.98 1.99
N SER A 66 -20.89 -12.40 1.34
CA SER A 66 -20.44 -12.79 0.00
C SER A 66 -18.91 -12.81 -0.15
N HIS A 67 -18.22 -13.34 0.86
CA HIS A 67 -16.74 -13.40 0.89
C HIS A 67 -16.06 -12.04 0.63
N GLY A 68 -16.69 -10.94 1.04
CA GLY A 68 -16.22 -9.57 0.88
C GLY A 68 -16.62 -8.91 -0.44
N SER A 69 -17.23 -9.64 -1.38
CA SER A 69 -17.69 -9.09 -2.66
C SER A 69 -18.81 -8.07 -2.48
N ASP A 70 -19.65 -8.27 -1.48
CA ASP A 70 -20.72 -7.37 -1.03
C ASP A 70 -20.16 -6.05 -0.49
N ILE A 71 -19.13 -6.15 0.35
CA ILE A 71 -18.40 -4.99 0.91
C ILE A 71 -17.70 -4.20 -0.21
N TYR A 72 -17.03 -4.90 -1.12
CA TYR A 72 -16.38 -4.30 -2.29
C TYR A 72 -17.38 -3.55 -3.17
N LEU A 73 -18.50 -4.19 -3.54
CA LEU A 73 -19.48 -3.58 -4.43
C LEU A 73 -20.14 -2.35 -3.80
N ALA A 74 -20.48 -2.42 -2.51
CA ALA A 74 -21.02 -1.29 -1.76
C ALA A 74 -20.02 -0.12 -1.70
N THR A 75 -18.74 -0.41 -1.52
CA THR A 75 -17.66 0.59 -1.54
C THR A 75 -17.54 1.26 -2.90
N VAL A 76 -17.54 0.47 -3.99
CA VAL A 76 -17.45 0.99 -5.35
C VAL A 76 -18.63 1.92 -5.65
N GLN A 77 -19.85 1.51 -5.29
CA GLN A 77 -21.05 2.33 -5.46
C GLN A 77 -20.95 3.66 -4.68
N TYR A 78 -20.44 3.61 -3.44
CA TYR A 78 -20.23 4.79 -2.63
C TYR A 78 -19.22 5.76 -3.27
N VAL A 79 -18.10 5.26 -3.77
CA VAL A 79 -17.08 6.09 -4.45
C VAL A 79 -17.60 6.66 -5.76
N GLN A 80 -18.35 5.89 -6.55
CA GLN A 80 -19.00 6.39 -7.77
C GLN A 80 -19.95 7.55 -7.46
N HIS A 81 -20.73 7.44 -6.38
CA HIS A 81 -21.61 8.52 -5.92
C HIS A 81 -20.82 9.77 -5.51
N LEU A 82 -19.70 9.61 -4.82
CA LEU A 82 -18.83 10.73 -4.44
C LEU A 82 -18.22 11.46 -5.65
N LEU A 83 -17.91 10.72 -6.72
CA LEU A 83 -17.31 11.27 -7.94
C LEU A 83 -18.34 11.80 -8.95
N GLY A 84 -19.65 11.65 -8.68
CA GLY A 84 -20.71 12.03 -9.61
C GLY A 84 -20.72 11.22 -10.91
N LEU A 85 -20.12 10.03 -10.90
CA LEU A 85 -20.07 9.11 -12.03
C LEU A 85 -21.33 8.22 -11.98
N GLN A 86 -22.44 8.68 -12.56
CA GLN A 86 -23.67 7.91 -12.72
C GLN A 86 -23.95 7.57 -14.19
#